data_AF-A0AAD9XNI5-F1
#
_entry.id   AF-A0AAD9XNI5-F1
#
_cell.length_a   1.000
_cell.length_b   1.000
_cell.length_c   1.000
_cell.angle_alpha   90.00
_cell.angle_beta   90.00
_cell.angle_gamma   90.00
#
_symmetry.space_group_name_H-M   'P 1'
#
loop_
_entity.id
_entity.type
_entity.pdbx_description
1 polymer ?
#
loop_
_entity_poly.entity_id
_entity_poly.type
_entity_poly.pdbx_seq_one_letter_code
_entity_poly.pdbx_strand_id
1 'polypeptide(L)'
;MKSSFVALSIIYLALSTKSSLGKQAEPLLDVDVDEVVMGTQYYIVSAPLSYNQPTVWKVDDYDGSTRQWYITTNGVEGNAGAETLKNWLKFKRYEHTYGYKIVHCPSVCESCVKLYSNVEYRVVDDRV
;
A
#
# COMPACT_ATOMS: atom_id res chain seq x y z
N MET A 1 -41.96 -54.29 -11.32
CA MET A 1 -41.95 -53.72 -9.95
C MET A 1 -40.52 -53.30 -9.67
N LYS A 2 -40.18 -52.04 -9.93
CA LYS A 2 -40.11 -50.94 -8.95
C LYS A 2 -39.03 -51.18 -7.89
N SER A 3 -37.81 -50.73 -8.15
CA SER A 3 -37.07 -50.00 -7.13
C SER A 3 -35.89 -49.25 -7.75
N SER A 4 -35.69 -48.04 -7.24
CA SER A 4 -34.40 -47.36 -7.16
C SER A 4 -33.93 -46.56 -8.38
N PHE A 5 -34.37 -45.29 -8.46
CA PHE A 5 -33.57 -44.21 -9.06
C PHE A 5 -33.64 -42.87 -8.28
N VAL A 6 -34.34 -42.80 -7.15
CA VAL A 6 -34.57 -41.50 -6.46
C VAL A 6 -33.37 -41.05 -5.62
N ALA A 7 -32.39 -41.91 -5.34
CA ALA A 7 -31.26 -41.55 -4.46
C ALA A 7 -30.10 -40.83 -5.17
N LEU A 8 -30.00 -40.88 -6.51
CA LEU A 8 -28.88 -40.29 -7.24
C LEU A 8 -29.08 -38.81 -7.62
N SER A 9 -30.31 -38.29 -7.56
CA SER A 9 -30.59 -36.86 -7.82
C SER A 9 -30.25 -35.94 -6.65
N ILE A 10 -30.08 -36.44 -5.42
CA ILE A 10 -29.84 -35.59 -4.25
C ILE A 10 -28.36 -35.17 -4.16
N ILE A 11 -27.44 -35.89 -4.82
CA ILE A 11 -26.00 -35.56 -4.83
C ILE A 11 -25.66 -34.43 -5.82
N TYR A 12 -26.57 -34.10 -6.76
CA TYR A 12 -26.40 -32.96 -7.68
C TYR A 12 -26.83 -31.60 -7.11
N LEU A 13 -27.28 -31.55 -5.85
CA LEU A 13 -27.27 -30.31 -5.05
C LEU A 13 -26.00 -30.23 -4.18
N ALA A 14 -24.85 -30.64 -4.70
CA ALA A 14 -23.67 -29.83 -4.47
C ALA A 14 -23.89 -28.51 -5.21
N LEU A 15 -24.72 -27.63 -4.61
CA LEU A 15 -24.59 -26.20 -4.82
C LEU A 15 -23.10 -25.93 -4.64
N SER A 16 -22.38 -25.74 -5.75
CA SER A 16 -21.23 -24.87 -5.72
C SER A 16 -21.79 -23.49 -5.45
N THR A 17 -22.22 -23.23 -4.22
CA THR A 17 -21.99 -21.92 -3.65
C THR A 17 -20.49 -21.78 -3.80
N LYS A 18 -20.04 -21.08 -4.84
CA LYS A 18 -18.80 -20.34 -4.72
C LYS A 18 -19.02 -19.55 -3.46
N SER A 19 -18.49 -20.04 -2.34
CA SER A 19 -18.51 -19.28 -1.12
C SER A 19 -17.76 -18.03 -1.50
N SER A 20 -18.49 -16.94 -1.75
CA SER A 20 -17.95 -15.60 -1.64
C SER A 20 -17.71 -15.34 -0.15
N LEU A 21 -16.92 -16.23 0.46
CA LEU A 21 -16.28 -16.01 1.74
C LEU A 21 -15.32 -14.87 1.44
N GLY A 22 -15.65 -13.70 2.01
CA GLY A 22 -15.03 -12.38 1.81
C GLY A 22 -13.86 -12.32 0.84
N LYS A 23 -14.01 -11.59 -0.27
CA LYS A 23 -12.97 -11.37 -1.28
C LYS A 23 -11.77 -10.64 -0.64
N GLN A 24 -10.90 -11.33 0.10
CA GLN A 24 -9.75 -10.75 0.77
C GLN A 24 -8.93 -9.94 -0.24
N ALA A 25 -8.38 -8.80 0.20
CA ALA A 25 -7.44 -8.04 -0.61
C ALA A 25 -6.34 -8.95 -1.13
N GLU A 26 -6.10 -8.94 -2.43
CA GLU A 26 -4.93 -9.61 -3.01
C GLU A 26 -3.66 -9.05 -2.35
N PRO A 27 -2.69 -9.89 -2.00
CA PRO A 27 -1.46 -9.44 -1.37
C PRO A 27 -0.75 -8.44 -2.29
N LEU A 28 -0.24 -7.36 -1.71
CA LEU A 28 0.65 -6.46 -2.43
C LEU A 28 2.01 -7.14 -2.54
N LEU A 29 2.52 -7.30 -3.76
CA LEU A 29 3.85 -7.88 -4.00
C LEU A 29 4.84 -6.76 -4.29
N ASP A 30 6.09 -6.94 -3.86
CA ASP A 30 7.19 -6.05 -4.19
C ASP A 30 7.87 -6.42 -5.52
N VAL A 31 9.01 -5.78 -5.80
CA VAL A 31 9.78 -5.97 -7.04
C VAL A 31 10.42 -7.35 -7.15
N ASP A 32 10.67 -8.01 -6.02
CA ASP A 32 11.23 -9.36 -5.93
C ASP A 32 10.13 -10.43 -5.85
N VAL A 33 8.86 -10.01 -6.02
CA VAL A 33 7.66 -10.87 -5.98
C VAL A 33 7.38 -11.41 -4.56
N ASP A 34 7.93 -10.76 -3.54
CA ASP A 34 7.67 -11.06 -2.15
C ASP A 34 6.45 -10.28 -1.63
N GLU A 35 5.70 -10.86 -0.68
CA GLU A 35 4.55 -10.18 -0.09
C GLU A 35 5.00 -9.00 0.80
N VAL A 36 4.45 -7.83 0.52
CA VAL A 36 4.62 -6.64 1.35
C VAL A 36 3.93 -6.84 2.69
N VAL A 37 4.72 -6.80 3.75
CA VAL A 37 4.24 -6.95 5.13
C VAL A 37 3.62 -5.63 5.62
N MET A 38 2.35 -5.69 5.99
CA MET A 38 1.62 -4.52 6.47
C MET A 38 2.22 -3.95 7.76
N GLY A 39 2.32 -2.62 7.85
CA GLY A 39 2.88 -1.92 9.00
C GLY A 39 4.40 -1.88 9.06
N THR A 40 5.09 -2.62 8.18
CA THR A 40 6.55 -2.56 8.00
C THR A 40 6.95 -1.31 7.22
N GLN A 41 8.16 -0.82 7.48
CA GLN A 41 8.73 0.36 6.82
C GLN A 41 9.44 -0.03 5.53
N TYR A 42 9.13 0.70 4.47
CA TYR A 42 9.69 0.53 3.14
C TYR A 42 10.09 1.89 2.58
N TYR A 43 11.02 1.88 1.63
CA TYR A 43 11.18 2.96 0.66
C TYR A 43 10.37 2.59 -0.59
N ILE A 44 9.84 3.60 -1.27
CA ILE A 44 9.15 3.43 -2.55
C ILE A 44 10.07 3.99 -3.62
N VAL A 45 10.30 3.24 -4.70
CA VAL A 45 11.10 3.68 -5.84
C VAL A 45 10.22 3.79 -7.08
N SER A 46 10.34 4.90 -7.80
CA SER A 46 9.79 5.00 -9.16
C SER A 46 10.73 4.35 -10.17
N ALA A 47 10.19 3.85 -11.28
CA ALA A 47 11.00 3.42 -12.41
C ALA A 47 11.79 4.62 -12.96
N PRO A 48 13.14 4.54 -13.06
CA PRO A 48 13.94 5.65 -13.53
C PRO A 48 13.71 5.91 -15.02
N LEU A 49 13.52 7.18 -15.38
CA LEU A 49 13.42 7.61 -16.78
C LEU A 49 14.80 7.81 -17.43
N SER A 50 15.88 7.88 -16.63
CA SER A 50 17.26 7.99 -17.09
C SER A 50 18.26 7.44 -16.05
N TYR A 51 19.51 7.22 -16.47
CA TYR A 51 20.58 6.72 -15.60
C TYR A 51 20.93 7.76 -14.52
N ASN A 52 21.01 7.33 -13.26
CA ASN A 52 21.35 8.13 -12.07
C ASN A 52 20.30 9.14 -11.55
N GLN A 53 19.02 9.01 -11.90
CA GLN A 53 17.99 9.78 -11.19
C GLN A 53 17.61 9.09 -9.88
N PRO A 54 17.72 9.75 -8.70
CA PRO A 54 17.28 9.14 -7.47
C PRO A 54 15.76 9.14 -7.42
N THR A 55 15.18 7.96 -7.55
CA THR A 55 13.73 7.76 -7.63
C THR A 55 13.08 7.34 -6.32
N VAL A 56 13.86 7.27 -5.24
CA VAL A 56 13.36 7.00 -3.89
C VAL A 56 12.43 8.14 -3.48
N TRP A 57 11.25 7.78 -3.02
CA TRP A 57 10.26 8.71 -2.52
C TRP A 57 10.64 9.23 -1.14
N LYS A 58 10.33 10.50 -0.89
CA LYS A 58 10.43 11.12 0.43
C LYS A 58 9.27 12.10 0.64
N VAL A 59 8.94 12.35 1.90
CA VAL A 59 8.17 13.54 2.27
C VAL A 59 9.08 14.76 2.13
N ASP A 60 8.66 15.78 1.40
CA ASP A 60 9.43 17.01 1.25
C ASP A 60 9.19 18.00 2.40
N ASP A 61 9.90 19.12 2.37
CA ASP A 61 9.62 20.24 3.25
C ASP A 61 8.21 20.80 3.03
N TYR A 62 7.66 21.41 4.08
CA TYR A 62 6.33 22.02 4.03
C TYR A 62 6.31 23.17 3.01
N ASP A 63 5.44 23.06 2.01
CA ASP A 63 5.18 24.14 1.08
C ASP A 63 4.11 25.08 1.65
N GLY A 64 4.54 26.26 2.08
CA GLY A 64 3.65 27.29 2.64
C GLY A 64 2.68 27.89 1.62
N SER A 65 2.97 27.82 0.32
CA SER A 65 2.10 28.40 -0.72
C SER A 65 0.85 27.55 -0.95
N THR A 66 1.01 26.23 -0.94
CA THR A 66 -0.09 25.28 -1.10
C THR A 66 -0.58 24.69 0.22
N ARG A 67 0.15 24.94 1.31
CA ARG A 67 -0.10 24.47 2.66
C ARG A 67 -0.01 22.95 2.79
N GLN A 68 0.90 22.30 2.06
CA GLN A 68 1.01 20.84 1.99
C GLN A 68 2.45 20.32 2.16
N TRP A 69 2.54 19.04 2.51
CA TRP A 69 3.77 18.25 2.50
C TRP A 69 3.66 17.30 1.32
N TYR A 70 4.48 17.50 0.29
CA TYR A 70 4.43 16.67 -0.91
C TYR A 70 5.26 15.41 -0.74
N ILE A 71 4.88 14.37 -1.49
CA ILE A 71 5.79 13.27 -1.80
C ILE A 71 6.58 13.67 -3.04
N THR A 72 7.90 13.71 -2.91
CA THR A 72 8.84 13.97 -4.00
C THR A 72 9.82 12.82 -4.16
N THR A 73 10.58 12.81 -5.25
CA THR A 73 11.70 11.90 -5.45
C THR A 73 12.98 12.49 -4.82
N ASN A 74 14.15 11.92 -5.14
CA ASN A 74 15.44 12.32 -4.55
C ASN A 74 15.57 12.01 -3.04
N GLY A 75 14.87 10.97 -2.57
CA GLY A 75 15.16 10.34 -1.28
C GLY A 75 16.45 9.50 -1.31
N VAL A 76 16.81 8.96 -0.16
CA VAL A 76 17.97 8.08 0.03
C VAL A 76 17.49 6.71 0.49
N GLU A 77 17.98 5.67 -0.17
CA GLU A 77 17.72 4.28 0.19
C GLU A 77 18.55 3.87 1.43
N GLY A 78 17.93 3.17 2.38
CA GLY A 78 18.61 2.66 3.56
C GLY A 78 18.96 3.73 4.60
N ASN A 79 20.07 3.51 5.34
CA ASN A 79 20.55 4.34 6.45
C ASN A 79 19.43 4.71 7.46
N ALA A 80 18.76 3.70 8.02
CA ALA A 80 17.63 3.88 8.93
C ALA A 80 18.00 4.73 10.15
N GLY A 81 17.47 5.96 10.22
CA GLY A 81 17.76 6.88 11.31
C GLY A 81 17.14 8.25 11.10
N ALA A 82 17.61 9.22 11.88
CA ALA A 82 17.15 10.61 11.81
C ALA A 82 17.40 11.24 10.43
N GLU A 83 18.53 10.92 9.80
CA GLU A 83 18.94 11.49 8.50
C GLU A 83 18.03 11.09 7.34
N THR A 84 17.43 9.91 7.41
CA THR A 84 16.55 9.36 6.37
C THR A 84 15.09 9.31 6.79
N LEU A 85 14.74 9.96 7.90
CA LEU A 85 13.42 9.88 8.53
C LEU A 85 12.26 10.08 7.53
N LYS A 86 12.42 11.02 6.60
CA LYS A 86 11.41 11.40 5.59
C LYS A 86 11.25 10.38 4.44
N ASN A 87 12.18 9.45 4.28
CA ASN A 87 12.19 8.45 3.20
C ASN A 87 11.33 7.22 3.52
N TRP A 88 11.01 7.00 4.80
CA TRP A 88 10.33 5.79 5.26
C TRP A 88 8.80 5.93 5.20
N LEU A 89 8.18 5.02 4.46
CA LEU A 89 6.75 4.91 4.27
C LEU A 89 6.27 3.52 4.71
N LYS A 90 4.98 3.37 4.99
CA LYS A 90 4.37 2.10 5.37
C LYS A 90 3.13 1.84 4.52
N PHE A 91 2.89 0.58 4.21
CA PHE A 91 1.61 0.13 3.69
C PHE A 91 0.72 -0.33 4.84
N LYS A 92 -0.54 0.10 4.83
CA LYS A 92 -1.58 -0.37 5.75
C LYS A 92 -2.80 -0.80 4.95
N ARG A 93 -3.59 -1.72 5.50
CA ARG A 93 -4.93 -2.02 4.97
C ARG A 93 -5.91 -0.93 5.40
N TYR A 94 -6.92 -0.69 4.58
CA TYR A 94 -8.12 0.00 5.04
C TYR A 94 -8.93 -0.95 5.93
N GLU A 95 -9.53 -0.43 7.01
CA GLU A 95 -10.24 -1.25 8.00
C GLU A 95 -11.50 -1.94 7.44
N HIS A 96 -12.08 -1.39 6.38
CA HIS A 96 -13.37 -1.84 5.83
C HIS A 96 -13.36 -2.04 4.31
N THR A 97 -12.19 -2.05 3.68
CA THR A 97 -12.07 -2.28 2.24
C THR A 97 -10.93 -3.21 1.92
N TYR A 98 -10.91 -3.71 0.68
CA TYR A 98 -9.85 -4.57 0.17
C TYR A 98 -8.66 -3.79 -0.39
N GLY A 99 -8.55 -2.50 -0.05
CA GLY A 99 -7.50 -1.63 -0.53
C GLY A 99 -6.36 -1.43 0.46
N TYR A 100 -5.25 -0.90 -0.04
CA TYR A 100 -4.10 -0.47 0.73
C TYR A 100 -4.00 1.05 0.74
N LYS A 101 -3.42 1.59 1.81
CA LYS A 101 -3.02 2.99 1.92
C LYS A 101 -1.53 3.10 2.22
N ILE A 102 -0.92 4.13 1.67
CA ILE A 102 0.45 4.53 1.99
C ILE A 102 0.37 5.53 3.15
N VAL A 103 1.22 5.34 4.15
CA VAL A 103 1.27 6.17 5.35
C VAL A 103 2.71 6.58 5.61
N HIS A 104 2.94 7.86 5.86
CA HIS A 104 4.19 8.29 6.45
C HIS A 104 4.07 8.21 7.97
N CYS A 105 4.76 7.22 8.54
CA CYS A 105 4.84 6.97 9.99
C CYS A 105 6.18 6.29 10.29
N PRO A 106 7.28 7.04 10.31
CA PRO A 106 8.59 6.45 10.51
C PRO A 106 8.77 5.97 11.96
N SER A 107 9.41 4.81 12.10
CA SER A 107 9.83 4.19 13.36
C SER A 107 11.34 3.97 13.41
N VAL A 108 12.08 4.44 12.41
CA VAL A 108 13.56 4.40 12.35
C VAL A 108 14.26 5.37 13.32
N CYS A 109 13.52 6.31 13.90
CA CYS A 109 14.00 7.20 14.96
C CYS A 109 12.90 7.38 16.01
N GLU A 110 13.22 7.04 17.26
CA GLU A 110 12.28 7.09 18.37
C GLU A 110 12.16 8.51 18.94
N SER A 111 13.27 9.22 19.11
CA SER A 111 13.33 10.57 19.69
C SER A 111 12.99 11.69 18.70
N CYS A 112 12.91 11.41 17.41
CA CYS A 112 12.65 12.42 16.39
C CYS A 112 11.19 12.90 16.41
N VAL A 113 10.99 14.21 16.22
CA VAL A 113 9.70 14.75 15.82
C VAL A 113 9.40 14.29 14.39
N LYS A 114 8.24 13.68 14.19
CA LYS A 114 7.87 13.05 12.93
C LYS A 114 6.42 13.35 12.57
N LEU A 115 6.18 13.42 11.27
CA LEU A 115 4.85 13.49 10.71
C LEU A 115 4.18 12.10 10.81
N TYR A 116 2.87 12.11 11.00
CA TYR A 116 2.04 10.92 10.99
C TYR A 116 0.80 11.21 10.13
N SER A 117 0.84 10.80 8.86
CA SER A 117 -0.23 11.12 7.91
C SER A 117 -0.38 10.05 6.83
N ASN A 118 -1.60 9.92 6.30
CA ASN A 118 -1.81 9.18 5.05
C ASN A 118 -1.21 9.97 3.88
N VAL A 119 -0.78 9.26 2.85
CA VAL A 119 -0.44 9.84 1.55
C VAL A 119 -1.67 9.76 0.65
N GLU A 120 -2.07 10.90 0.10
CA GLU A 120 -3.28 11.04 -0.71
C GLU A 120 -2.97 11.85 -1.98
N TYR A 121 -3.85 11.73 -2.99
CA TYR A 121 -3.76 12.55 -4.19
C TYR A 121 -4.40 13.93 -3.93
N ARG A 122 -3.86 14.96 -4.56
CA ARG A 122 -4.43 16.31 -4.56
C ARG A 122 -4.83 16.67 -5.98
N VAL A 123 -6.07 17.10 -6.17
CA VAL A 123 -6.52 17.70 -7.43
C VAL A 123 -6.02 19.13 -7.48
N VAL A 124 -5.27 19.49 -8.52
CA VAL A 124 -4.85 20.86 -8.81
C VAL A 124 -5.84 21.41 -9.85
N ASP A 125 -6.56 22.48 -9.52
CA ASP A 125 -7.43 23.16 -10.49
C ASP A 125 -6.62 24.30 -11.13
N ASP A 126 -6.22 24.09 -12.38
CA ASP A 126 -5.43 25.06 -13.16
C ASP A 126 -6.31 26.10 -13.87
N ARG A 127 -7.62 26.14 -13.59
CA ARG A 127 -8.54 27.14 -14.15
C ARG A 127 -8.53 28.42 -13.31
N VAL A 128 -7.56 29.28 -13.60
CA VAL A 128 -7.53 30.70 -13.23
C VAL A 128 -7.46 31.55 -14.49
#